data_AF-A0A8S3XI64-F1
#
_entry.id   AF-A0A8S3XI64-F1
#
_cell.length_a   1.000
_cell.length_b   1.000
_cell.length_c   1.000
_cell.angle_alpha   90.00
_cell.angle_beta   90.00
_cell.angle_gamma   90.00
#
_symmetry.space_group_name_H-M   'P 1'
#
loop_
_entity.id
_entity.type
_entity.pdbx_description
1 polymer ?
#
loop_
_entity_poly.entity_id
_entity_poly.type
_entity_poly.pdbx_seq_one_letter_code
_entity_poly.pdbx_strand_id
1 'polypeptide(L)'
;MFHRQCVNLKNDARKLNKWQCHGCKTRSPSEAGVSATPGSLSSGGTDTELGEVVPGTSDRGSCDDNINLASEIKLIREQLTTIAREIISFREVISKISSNVDELNNRVGDIEKRVIHLEQRAADPQPQTTDSKLEDTLTELKCRLNERDQDLLLKDIEISGVAEVKGENSLHVVTVLATKIGVELD
;
A
#
# COMPACT_ATOMS: atom_id res chain seq x y z
N MET A 1 -5.65 -18.93 -10.76
CA MET A 1 -6.60 -17.87 -11.15
C MET A 1 -6.80 -16.95 -9.96
N PHE A 2 -6.95 -15.62 -10.04
CA PHE A 2 -7.57 -14.93 -8.90
C PHE A 2 -8.98 -15.52 -8.86
N HIS A 3 -9.23 -16.50 -7.99
CA HIS A 3 -10.59 -16.98 -7.78
C HIS A 3 -11.38 -15.81 -7.22
N ARG A 4 -12.52 -15.54 -7.85
CA ARG A 4 -13.45 -14.47 -7.47
C ARG A 4 -14.02 -14.66 -6.05
N GLN A 5 -13.87 -15.86 -5.46
CA GLN A 5 -14.16 -16.17 -4.06
C GLN A 5 -13.02 -15.81 -3.07
N CYS A 6 -11.78 -15.60 -3.55
CA CYS A 6 -10.60 -15.43 -2.68
C CYS A 6 -10.18 -13.97 -2.49
N VAL A 7 -10.81 -13.04 -3.20
CA VAL A 7 -10.60 -11.60 -3.04
C VAL A 7 -12.00 -10.99 -3.10
N ASN A 8 -12.48 -10.46 -1.98
CA ASN A 8 -13.87 -10.05 -1.74
C ASN A 8 -14.25 -8.78 -2.55
N LEU A 9 -14.12 -8.83 -3.87
CA LEU A 9 -14.34 -7.73 -4.80
C LEU A 9 -15.73 -7.88 -5.42
N LYS A 10 -16.58 -6.89 -5.13
CA LYS A 10 -17.92 -6.74 -5.71
C LYS A 10 -17.85 -6.77 -7.24
N ASN A 11 -18.92 -7.29 -7.84
CA ASN A 11 -18.99 -7.91 -9.17
C ASN A 11 -18.61 -7.07 -10.41
N ASP A 12 -18.20 -5.81 -10.30
CA ASP A 12 -18.21 -4.86 -11.43
C ASP A 12 -16.83 -4.44 -11.97
N ALA A 13 -15.84 -5.33 -11.95
CA ALA A 13 -14.58 -5.11 -12.66
C ALA A 13 -14.38 -6.14 -13.78
N ARG A 14 -15.17 -6.00 -14.85
CA ARG A 14 -14.82 -6.64 -16.13
C ARG A 14 -13.52 -6.02 -16.63
N LYS A 15 -12.54 -6.89 -16.87
CA LYS A 15 -11.28 -6.67 -17.61
C LYS A 15 -10.17 -5.96 -16.84
N LEU A 16 -9.47 -6.65 -15.94
CA LEU A 16 -8.06 -6.38 -15.64
C LEU A 16 -7.31 -7.68 -15.26
N ASN A 17 -6.42 -8.08 -16.17
CA ASN A 17 -5.13 -8.77 -16.00
C ASN A 17 -5.04 -10.16 -15.34
N LYS A 18 -4.84 -11.16 -16.22
CA LYS A 18 -3.85 -12.28 -16.28
C LYS A 18 -3.20 -12.90 -15.03
N TRP A 19 -3.44 -12.45 -13.81
CA TRP A 19 -2.88 -13.14 -12.65
C TRP A 19 -3.83 -14.20 -12.16
N GLN A 20 -3.22 -15.35 -11.89
CA GLN A 20 -3.93 -16.54 -11.56
C GLN A 20 -3.25 -17.29 -10.39
N CYS A 21 -3.84 -17.30 -9.19
CA CYS A 21 -3.43 -18.08 -8.00
C CYS A 21 -3.26 -19.60 -8.24
N HIS A 22 -2.33 -20.19 -7.48
CA HIS A 22 -1.84 -21.56 -7.64
C HIS A 22 -2.92 -22.65 -7.43
N GLY A 23 -3.88 -22.44 -6.52
CA GLY A 23 -4.92 -23.44 -6.20
C GLY A 23 -6.03 -23.59 -7.26
N CYS A 24 -6.23 -22.57 -8.09
CA CYS A 24 -7.21 -22.64 -9.20
C CYS A 24 -6.61 -23.23 -10.47
N LYS A 25 -5.27 -23.23 -10.56
CA LYS A 25 -4.52 -23.73 -11.72
C LYS A 25 -4.53 -25.27 -11.75
N THR A 26 -4.70 -25.90 -10.60
CA THR A 26 -4.66 -27.36 -10.42
C THR A 26 -6.03 -28.05 -10.51
N ARG A 27 -7.11 -27.32 -10.79
CA ARG A 27 -8.50 -27.85 -10.74
C ARG A 27 -9.32 -27.72 -12.04
N SER A 28 -8.71 -27.34 -13.17
CA SER A 28 -9.42 -27.36 -14.46
C SER A 28 -9.49 -28.80 -15.01
N PRO A 29 -10.63 -29.25 -15.58
CA PRO A 29 -10.70 -30.51 -16.29
C PRO A 29 -9.82 -30.42 -17.54
N SER A 30 -8.95 -31.42 -17.72
CA SER A 30 -8.17 -31.64 -18.94
C SER A 30 -9.14 -31.95 -20.08
N GLU A 31 -9.38 -31.00 -20.98
CA GLU A 31 -10.08 -31.28 -22.23
C GLU A 31 -9.17 -32.09 -23.16
N ALA A 32 -9.64 -33.28 -23.47
CA ALA A 32 -9.10 -34.21 -24.44
C ALA A 32 -9.41 -33.74 -25.88
N GLY A 33 -8.52 -34.11 -26.82
CA GLY A 33 -8.70 -33.97 -28.27
C GLY A 33 -8.23 -32.60 -28.78
N VAL A 34 -7.34 -32.47 -29.75
CA VAL A 34 -7.16 -33.28 -30.96
C VAL A 34 -5.68 -33.25 -31.35
N SER A 35 -5.06 -34.42 -31.37
CA SER A 35 -3.78 -34.65 -32.02
C SER A 35 -4.02 -34.70 -33.53
N ALA A 36 -3.45 -33.75 -34.28
CA ALA A 36 -3.34 -33.86 -35.74
C ALA A 36 -1.86 -33.97 -36.10
N THR A 37 -1.36 -35.19 -36.00
CA THR A 37 -0.22 -35.68 -36.78
C THR A 37 -0.76 -36.09 -38.15
N PRO A 38 -0.09 -35.75 -39.26
CA PRO A 38 -0.19 -36.57 -40.45
C PRO A 38 1.21 -37.04 -40.84
N GLY A 39 1.44 -38.33 -40.60
CA GLY A 39 2.42 -39.12 -41.34
C GLY A 39 1.70 -40.35 -41.92
N SER A 40 2.28 -40.87 -43.02
CA SER A 40 2.02 -42.19 -43.65
C SER A 40 0.77 -42.34 -44.53
N LEU A 41 0.73 -43.05 -45.68
CA LEU A 41 1.62 -43.98 -46.41
C LEU A 41 1.00 -44.20 -47.82
N SER A 42 1.77 -44.43 -48.88
CA SER A 42 1.90 -45.69 -49.67
C SER A 42 1.95 -45.32 -51.18
N SER A 43 2.57 -46.01 -52.13
CA SER A 43 3.22 -47.32 -52.23
C SER A 43 3.92 -47.39 -53.60
N GLY A 44 4.87 -48.31 -53.78
CA GLY A 44 5.15 -48.91 -55.09
C GLY A 44 6.58 -48.73 -55.59
N GLY A 45 7.44 -49.70 -55.27
CA GLY A 45 8.70 -49.90 -55.97
C GLY A 45 8.52 -50.75 -57.23
N THR A 46 9.39 -50.51 -58.21
CA THR A 46 9.88 -51.52 -59.17
C THR A 46 11.30 -51.10 -59.57
N ASP A 47 12.27 -51.96 -59.26
CA ASP A 47 13.59 -52.00 -59.90
C ASP A 47 13.43 -52.20 -61.42
N THR A 48 14.34 -51.66 -62.23
CA THR A 48 14.93 -52.30 -63.42
C THR A 48 16.02 -51.37 -64.02
N GLU A 49 17.26 -51.79 -63.81
CA GLU A 49 18.40 -51.83 -64.74
C GLU A 49 18.79 -50.67 -65.68
N LEU A 50 20.12 -50.45 -65.64
CA LEU A 50 21.06 -50.25 -66.74
C LEU A 50 21.07 -48.92 -67.51
N GLY A 51 22.08 -48.12 -67.15
CA GLY A 51 23.17 -47.74 -68.06
C GLY A 51 22.90 -46.61 -69.05
N GLU A 52 23.56 -45.47 -68.83
CA GLU A 52 24.41 -44.87 -69.87
C GLU A 52 25.32 -43.79 -69.28
N VAL A 53 26.61 -43.91 -69.57
CA VAL A 53 27.62 -42.88 -69.31
C VAL A 53 27.54 -41.89 -70.47
N VAL A 54 27.16 -40.64 -70.18
CA VAL A 54 27.38 -39.52 -71.10
C VAL A 54 28.16 -38.43 -70.36
N PRO A 55 29.41 -38.14 -70.78
CA PRO A 55 30.16 -37.02 -70.25
C PRO A 55 29.90 -35.75 -71.07
N GLY A 56 29.58 -34.67 -70.36
CA GLY A 56 29.81 -33.30 -70.83
C GLY A 56 28.57 -32.48 -71.14
N THR A 57 28.28 -31.52 -70.26
CA THR A 57 27.97 -30.10 -70.54
C THR A 57 28.12 -29.35 -69.22
N SER A 58 29.27 -28.74 -68.95
CA SER A 58 29.48 -27.31 -69.11
C SER A 58 28.39 -26.45 -68.46
N ASP A 59 28.68 -26.05 -67.22
CA ASP A 59 28.55 -24.68 -66.73
C ASP A 59 27.23 -23.95 -67.01
N ARG A 60 26.20 -24.26 -66.19
CA ARG A 60 24.94 -23.50 -66.12
C ARG A 60 24.43 -23.28 -64.67
N GLY A 61 25.23 -23.56 -63.65
CA GLY A 61 24.84 -23.42 -62.24
C GLY A 61 25.09 -22.05 -61.62
N SER A 62 25.86 -21.17 -62.27
CA SER A 62 26.37 -19.96 -61.61
C SER A 62 25.32 -18.87 -61.35
N CYS A 63 24.24 -18.78 -62.13
CA CYS A 63 23.28 -17.67 -61.99
C CYS A 63 22.24 -17.87 -60.88
N ASP A 64 21.81 -19.10 -60.61
CA ASP A 64 20.79 -19.37 -59.58
C ASP A 64 21.35 -19.21 -58.16
N ASP A 65 22.60 -19.62 -57.94
CA ASP A 65 23.30 -19.43 -56.67
C ASP A 65 23.57 -17.95 -56.38
N ASN A 66 23.86 -17.15 -57.41
CA ASN A 66 24.04 -15.70 -57.29
C ASN A 66 22.73 -14.97 -56.94
N ILE A 67 21.59 -15.41 -57.50
CA ILE A 67 20.27 -14.84 -57.18
C ILE A 67 19.85 -15.22 -55.75
N ASN A 68 20.13 -16.46 -55.34
CA ASN A 68 19.85 -16.95 -53.99
C ASN A 68 20.69 -16.18 -52.94
N LEU A 69 22.01 -16.09 -53.13
CA LEU A 69 22.90 -15.31 -52.27
C LEU A 69 22.49 -13.83 -52.19
N ALA A 70 22.09 -13.21 -53.30
CA ALA A 70 21.62 -11.83 -53.31
C ALA A 70 20.31 -11.66 -52.50
N SER A 71 19.44 -12.67 -52.49
CA SER A 71 18.21 -12.68 -51.69
C SER A 71 18.49 -12.87 -50.19
N GLU A 72 19.42 -13.75 -49.84
CA GLU A 72 19.88 -13.95 -48.46
C GLU A 72 20.56 -12.69 -47.91
N ILE A 73 21.42 -12.03 -48.70
CA ILE A 73 22.04 -10.76 -48.31
C ILE A 73 20.98 -9.68 -48.05
N LYS A 74 19.92 -9.62 -48.85
CA LYS A 74 18.79 -8.69 -48.61
C LYS A 74 18.06 -9.03 -47.31
N LEU A 75 17.80 -10.31 -47.06
CA LEU A 75 17.15 -10.76 -45.83
C LEU A 75 18.00 -10.44 -44.59
N ILE A 76 19.31 -10.70 -44.64
CA ILE A 76 20.25 -10.38 -43.56
C ILE A 76 20.27 -8.87 -43.31
N ARG A 77 20.27 -8.04 -44.37
CA ARG A 77 20.20 -6.58 -44.22
C ARG A 77 18.91 -6.14 -43.53
N GLU A 78 17.78 -6.72 -43.89
CA GLU A 78 16.48 -6.41 -43.25
C GLU A 78 16.43 -6.89 -41.78
N GLN A 79 17.05 -8.02 -41.48
CA GLN A 79 17.20 -8.50 -40.10
C GLN A 79 18.11 -7.58 -39.29
N LEU A 80 19.24 -7.11 -39.86
CA LEU A 80 20.14 -6.17 -39.21
C LEU A 80 19.49 -4.81 -38.95
N THR A 81 18.68 -4.29 -39.88
CA THR A 81 17.93 -3.05 -39.64
C THR A 81 16.87 -3.24 -38.56
N THR A 82 16.25 -4.41 -38.49
CA THR A 82 15.28 -4.75 -37.43
C THR A 82 15.93 -4.85 -36.06
N ILE A 83 17.04 -5.58 -35.95
CA ILE A 83 17.83 -5.67 -34.72
C ILE A 83 18.34 -4.28 -34.30
N ALA A 84 18.79 -3.45 -35.24
CA ALA A 84 19.23 -2.09 -34.94
C ALA A 84 18.09 -1.25 -34.33
N ARG A 85 16.87 -1.37 -34.87
CA ARG A 85 15.67 -0.71 -34.31
C ARG A 85 15.35 -1.23 -32.90
N GLU A 86 15.41 -2.53 -32.68
CA GLU A 86 15.16 -3.12 -31.35
C GLU A 86 16.20 -2.68 -30.32
N ILE A 87 17.48 -2.61 -30.69
CA ILE A 87 18.55 -2.11 -29.81
C ILE A 87 18.29 -0.65 -29.39
N ILE A 88 17.84 0.20 -30.31
CA ILE A 88 17.48 1.59 -29.99
C ILE A 88 16.31 1.61 -28.99
N SER A 89 15.26 0.83 -29.26
CA SER A 89 14.10 0.73 -28.35
C SER A 89 14.50 0.21 -26.96
N PHE A 90 15.37 -0.81 -26.89
CA PHE A 90 15.87 -1.30 -25.61
C PHE A 90 16.68 -0.25 -24.85
N ARG A 91 17.51 0.54 -25.55
CA ARG A 91 18.25 1.64 -24.92
C ARG A 91 17.30 2.68 -24.33
N GLU A 92 16.21 3.01 -25.01
CA GLU A 92 15.18 3.93 -24.49
C GLU A 92 14.51 3.36 -23.24
N VAL A 93 14.12 2.08 -23.26
CA VAL A 93 13.51 1.40 -22.10
C VAL A 93 14.48 1.35 -20.92
N ILE A 94 15.75 1.01 -21.16
CA ILE A 94 16.79 0.99 -20.11
C ILE A 94 16.99 2.40 -19.53
N SER A 95 17.06 3.42 -20.37
CA SER A 95 17.19 4.82 -19.92
C SER A 95 16.00 5.23 -19.03
N LYS A 96 14.78 4.86 -19.43
CA LYS A 96 13.58 5.12 -18.63
C LYS A 96 13.58 4.37 -17.29
N ILE A 97 13.99 3.10 -17.30
CA ILE A 97 14.10 2.32 -16.06
C ILE A 97 15.15 2.93 -15.13
N SER A 98 16.30 3.35 -15.67
CA SER A 98 17.35 4.02 -14.88
C SER A 98 16.81 5.28 -14.21
N SER A 99 16.13 6.15 -14.97
CA SER A 99 15.51 7.36 -14.43
C SER A 99 14.48 7.06 -13.34
N ASN A 100 13.66 6.02 -13.52
CA ASN A 100 12.69 5.62 -12.51
C ASN A 100 13.36 5.07 -11.24
N VAL A 101 14.46 4.33 -11.39
CA VAL A 101 15.24 3.82 -10.25
C VAL A 101 15.85 4.98 -9.47
N ASP A 102 16.38 6.00 -10.15
CA ASP A 102 16.90 7.20 -9.51
C ASP A 102 15.81 7.97 -8.74
N GLU A 103 14.62 8.11 -9.33
CA GLU A 103 13.47 8.71 -8.65
C GLU A 103 13.05 7.91 -7.41
N LEU A 104 12.99 6.59 -7.51
CA LEU A 104 12.64 5.72 -6.39
C LEU A 104 13.69 5.80 -5.28
N ASN A 105 14.98 5.82 -5.61
CA ASN A 105 16.07 5.98 -4.64
C ASN A 105 15.94 7.30 -3.89
N ASN A 106 15.63 8.40 -4.59
CA ASN A 106 15.39 9.69 -3.95
C ASN A 106 14.20 9.65 -2.98
N ARG A 107 13.08 9.06 -3.42
CA ARG A 107 11.89 8.90 -2.58
C ARG A 107 12.15 8.04 -1.34
N VAL A 108 12.92 6.97 -1.48
CA VAL A 108 13.33 6.12 -0.37
C VAL A 108 14.20 6.90 0.61
N GLY A 109 15.21 7.64 0.11
CA GLY A 109 16.06 8.48 0.96
C GLY A 109 15.29 9.56 1.72
N ASP A 110 14.24 10.14 1.13
CA ASP A 110 13.38 11.09 1.83
C ASP A 110 12.49 10.43 2.89
N ILE A 111 12.01 9.21 2.63
CA ILE A 111 11.30 8.41 3.64
C ILE A 111 12.23 8.05 4.80
N GLU A 112 13.47 7.61 4.51
CA GLU A 112 14.48 7.31 5.54
C GLU A 112 14.75 8.52 6.44
N LYS A 113 14.95 9.72 5.86
CA LYS A 113 15.12 10.96 6.65
C LYS A 113 13.92 11.24 7.54
N ARG A 114 12.69 11.05 7.03
CA ARG A 114 11.46 11.26 7.80
C ARG A 114 11.32 10.24 8.91
N VAL A 115 11.68 8.99 8.67
CA VAL A 115 11.68 7.93 9.67
C VAL A 115 12.70 8.25 10.75
N ILE A 116 13.94 8.61 10.40
CA ILE A 116 14.96 9.04 11.36
C ILE A 116 14.46 10.21 12.22
N HIS A 117 13.84 11.23 11.61
CA HIS A 117 13.27 12.35 12.36
C HIS A 117 12.13 11.92 13.31
N LEU A 118 11.26 11.01 12.88
CA LEU A 118 10.18 10.48 13.71
C LEU A 118 10.72 9.61 14.86
N GLU A 119 11.71 8.77 14.58
CA GLU A 119 12.40 7.95 15.57
C GLU A 119 13.15 8.84 16.57
N GLN A 120 13.83 9.89 16.13
CA GLN A 120 14.44 10.88 17.01
C GLN A 120 13.41 11.57 17.90
N ARG A 121 12.26 11.98 17.36
CA ARG A 121 11.19 12.60 18.15
C ARG A 121 10.52 11.62 19.11
N ALA A 122 10.50 10.34 18.79
CA ALA A 122 9.96 9.29 19.67
C ALA A 122 10.98 8.84 20.73
N ALA A 123 12.27 8.86 20.40
CA ALA A 123 13.36 8.48 21.27
C ALA A 123 13.81 9.63 22.18
N ASP A 124 13.67 10.88 21.73
CA ASP A 124 13.69 12.05 22.60
C ASP A 124 12.40 11.96 23.43
N PRO A 125 12.50 11.62 24.73
CA PRO A 125 11.35 11.72 25.60
C PRO A 125 11.09 13.20 25.71
N GLN A 126 10.24 13.73 24.81
CA GLN A 126 9.75 15.10 24.83
C GLN A 126 9.47 15.38 26.30
N PRO A 127 10.18 16.35 26.90
CA PRO A 127 10.43 16.29 28.31
C PRO A 127 9.08 16.37 28.98
N GLN A 128 8.65 15.23 29.54
CA GLN A 128 7.42 15.09 30.31
C GLN A 128 7.36 16.17 31.39
N THR A 129 8.43 16.91 31.66
CA THR A 129 8.42 18.20 32.33
C THR A 129 7.26 19.14 31.97
N THR A 130 6.77 19.24 30.73
CA THR A 130 5.61 20.12 30.45
C THR A 130 4.32 19.49 30.94
N ASP A 131 4.13 18.19 30.68
CA ASP A 131 2.93 17.46 31.11
C ASP A 131 2.92 17.26 32.63
N SER A 132 4.04 16.89 33.23
CA SER A 132 4.28 16.77 34.67
C SER A 132 4.13 18.10 35.39
N LYS A 133 4.73 19.21 34.93
CA LYS A 133 4.50 20.52 35.56
C LYS A 133 3.05 20.96 35.41
N LEU A 134 2.42 20.66 34.27
CA LEU A 134 1.01 20.96 34.06
C LEU A 134 0.14 20.12 35.01
N GLU A 135 0.40 18.83 35.13
CA GLU A 135 -0.26 17.91 36.06
C GLU A 135 -0.06 18.35 37.51
N ASP A 136 1.15 18.75 37.90
CA ASP A 136 1.46 19.30 39.22
C ASP A 136 0.62 20.57 39.49
N THR A 137 0.60 21.52 38.54
CA THR A 137 -0.24 22.73 38.71
C THR A 137 -1.73 22.40 38.74
N LEU A 138 -2.19 21.40 37.98
CA LEU A 138 -3.58 20.97 37.96
C LEU A 138 -3.96 20.34 39.29
N THR A 139 -3.11 19.49 39.86
CA THR A 139 -3.33 18.87 41.16
C THR A 139 -3.33 19.90 42.29
N GLU A 140 -2.40 20.86 42.27
CA GLU A 140 -2.36 21.94 43.25
C GLU A 140 -3.61 22.84 43.17
N LEU A 141 -4.03 23.23 41.96
CA LEU A 141 -5.24 24.03 41.78
C LEU A 141 -6.50 23.28 42.24
N LYS A 142 -6.59 21.97 41.98
CA LYS A 142 -7.68 21.13 42.49
C LYS A 142 -7.69 21.09 44.02
N CYS A 143 -6.53 20.95 44.65
CA CYS A 143 -6.42 20.94 46.11
C CYS A 143 -6.93 22.26 46.70
N ARG A 144 -6.43 23.39 46.16
CA ARG A 144 -6.85 24.73 46.60
C ARG A 144 -8.33 25.00 46.40
N LEU A 145 -8.92 24.51 45.32
CA LEU A 145 -10.36 24.67 45.08
C LEU A 145 -11.16 23.88 46.12
N ASN A 146 -10.77 22.63 46.36
CA ASN A 146 -11.41 21.77 47.35
C ASN A 146 -11.28 22.32 48.78
N GLU A 147 -10.13 22.88 49.15
CA GLU A 147 -9.93 23.56 50.44
C GLU A 147 -10.85 24.77 50.57
N ARG A 148 -10.96 25.59 49.52
CA ARG A 148 -11.87 26.75 49.53
C ARG A 148 -13.34 26.35 49.63
N ASP A 149 -13.74 25.29 48.95
CA ASP A 149 -15.12 24.79 49.02
C ASP A 149 -15.43 24.26 50.43
N GLN A 150 -14.49 23.54 51.05
CA GLN A 150 -14.63 23.10 52.45
C GLN A 150 -14.66 24.27 53.42
N ASP A 151 -13.82 25.28 53.24
CA ASP A 151 -13.82 26.50 54.06
C ASP A 151 -15.13 27.29 53.94
N LEU A 152 -15.79 27.27 52.78
CA LEU A 152 -17.10 27.87 52.59
C LEU A 152 -18.18 27.07 53.32
N LEU A 153 -18.18 25.75 53.17
CA LEU A 153 -19.11 24.87 53.90
C LEU A 153 -18.96 24.99 55.42
N LEU A 154 -17.74 25.17 55.92
CA LEU A 154 -17.49 25.38 57.36
C LEU A 154 -18.04 26.71 57.88
N LYS A 155 -18.22 27.70 57.00
CA LYS A 155 -18.79 29.02 57.36
C LYS A 155 -20.31 29.03 57.30
N ASP A 156 -20.91 28.04 56.64
CA ASP A 156 -22.36 27.92 56.59
C ASP A 156 -22.88 27.38 57.94
N ILE A 157 -23.76 28.14 58.58
CA ILE A 157 -24.39 27.78 59.85
C ILE A 157 -25.85 27.51 59.59
N GLU A 158 -26.29 26.28 59.86
CA GLU A 158 -27.70 25.92 59.82
C GLU A 158 -28.34 26.09 61.20
N ILE A 159 -29.42 26.87 61.28
CA ILE A 159 -30.22 27.07 62.49
C ILE A 159 -31.54 26.34 62.29
N SER A 160 -31.73 25.25 63.03
CA SER A 160 -32.92 24.39 62.97
C SER A 160 -33.61 24.30 64.32
N GLY A 161 -34.92 24.01 64.32
CA GLY A 161 -35.71 23.81 65.55
C GLY A 161 -36.23 25.08 66.24
N VAL A 162 -36.19 26.22 65.54
CA VAL A 162 -36.75 27.49 66.04
C VAL A 162 -38.21 27.60 65.63
N ALA A 163 -39.10 27.87 66.58
CA ALA A 163 -40.51 28.07 66.29
C ALA A 163 -40.72 29.45 65.64
N GLU A 164 -41.10 29.48 64.36
CA GLU A 164 -41.35 30.73 63.64
C GLU A 164 -42.80 31.20 63.83
N VAL A 165 -42.97 32.46 64.25
CA VAL A 165 -44.29 33.11 64.32
C VAL A 165 -44.48 34.03 63.12
N LYS A 166 -45.69 34.04 62.53
CA LYS A 166 -46.01 34.91 61.39
C LYS A 166 -45.78 36.38 61.74
N GLY A 167 -44.92 37.04 60.95
CA GLY A 167 -44.59 38.46 61.11
C GLY A 167 -43.31 38.74 61.89
N GLU A 168 -42.61 37.71 62.40
CA GLU A 168 -41.26 37.89 62.95
C GLU A 168 -40.22 38.11 61.85
N ASN A 169 -39.21 38.91 62.17
CA ASN A 169 -38.06 39.14 61.31
C ASN A 169 -36.99 38.08 61.62
N SER A 170 -36.62 37.29 60.62
CA SER A 170 -35.60 36.24 60.73
C SER A 170 -34.24 36.76 61.18
N LEU A 171 -33.84 37.98 60.78
CA LEU A 171 -32.60 38.59 61.26
C LEU A 171 -32.63 38.82 62.77
N HIS A 172 -33.76 39.29 63.31
CA HIS A 172 -33.88 39.51 64.75
C HIS A 172 -33.81 38.19 65.53
N VAL A 173 -34.44 37.13 65.01
CA VAL A 173 -34.36 35.78 65.58
C VAL A 173 -32.91 35.28 65.61
N VAL A 174 -32.16 35.46 64.52
CA VAL A 174 -30.73 35.09 64.44
C VAL A 174 -29.89 35.92 65.42
N THR A 175 -30.11 37.24 65.52
CA THR A 175 -29.40 38.10 66.48
C THR A 175 -29.66 37.66 67.91
N VAL A 176 -30.93 37.42 68.29
CA VAL A 176 -31.29 36.97 69.65
C VAL A 176 -30.67 35.61 69.97
N LEU A 177 -30.64 34.69 69.00
CA LEU A 177 -30.00 33.39 69.17
C LEU A 177 -28.49 33.54 69.33
N ALA A 178 -27.83 34.35 68.50
CA ALA A 178 -26.41 34.62 68.58
C ALA A 178 -26.02 35.20 69.95
N THR A 179 -26.77 36.21 70.43
CA THR A 179 -26.52 36.79 71.76
C THR A 179 -26.72 35.76 72.87
N LYS A 180 -27.70 34.85 72.75
CA LYS A 180 -27.93 33.79 73.76
C LYS A 180 -26.80 32.75 73.80
N ILE A 181 -26.10 32.51 72.69
CA ILE A 181 -24.93 31.62 72.64
C ILE A 181 -23.61 32.35 72.90
N GLY A 182 -23.67 33.66 73.20
CA GLY A 182 -22.49 34.47 73.50
C GLY A 182 -21.71 34.94 72.27
N VAL A 183 -22.36 35.01 71.10
CA VAL A 183 -21.77 35.50 69.85
C VAL A 183 -22.41 36.84 69.49
N GLU A 184 -21.58 37.84 69.23
CA GLU A 184 -22.01 39.14 68.70
C GLU A 184 -21.92 39.12 67.17
N LEU A 185 -23.04 39.43 66.50
CA LEU A 185 -23.13 39.55 65.04
C LEU A 185 -23.20 41.04 64.69
N ASP A 186 -22.19 41.54 63.98
CA ASP A 186 -22.13 42.91 63.41
C ASP A 186 -22.89 43.02 62.09
#